data_AF-A0AAV0Y7N7-F1
#
_entry.id   AF-A0AAV0Y7N7-F1
#
_cell.length_a   1.000
_cell.length_b   1.000
_cell.length_c   1.000
_cell.angle_alpha   90.00
_cell.angle_beta   90.00
_cell.angle_gamma   90.00
#
_symmetry.space_group_name_H-M   'P 1'
#
loop_
_entity.id
_entity.type
_entity.pdbx_description
1 polymer ?
#
loop_
_entity_poly.entity_id
_entity_poly.type
_entity_poly.pdbx_seq_one_letter_code
_entity_poly.pdbx_strand_id
1 'polypeptide(L)'
;MLKDKCICLISQITISTTKKGNLERHFRTTHSKFDIDVPPKTEVRKNQLEKVKLEIDKQQLIFTKPVLKSKVATIASFRIIHVLAKNKKSF
;
A
#
# COMPACT_ATOMS: atom_id res chain seq x y z
N MET A 1 4.74 -3.30 0.41
CA MET A 1 4.71 -4.52 1.23
C MET A 1 4.12 -4.18 2.58
N LEU A 2 3.03 -4.83 3.01
CA LEU A 2 2.72 -4.86 4.44
C LEU A 2 3.84 -5.67 5.09
N LYS A 3 4.61 -5.02 5.98
CA LYS A 3 5.70 -5.67 6.72
C LYS A 3 5.16 -6.99 7.29
N ASP A 4 5.83 -8.09 6.96
CA ASP A 4 5.58 -9.46 7.44
C ASP A 4 4.50 -10.31 6.75
N LYS A 5 3.75 -9.80 5.75
CA LYS A 5 2.77 -10.61 4.99
C LYS A 5 3.08 -10.66 3.50
N CYS A 6 3.11 -11.87 2.95
CA CYS A 6 3.17 -12.08 1.50
C CYS A 6 1.77 -11.96 0.92
N ILE A 7 1.54 -11.04 -0.02
CA ILE A 7 0.24 -10.86 -0.67
C ILE A 7 0.41 -11.14 -2.15
N CYS A 8 -0.43 -12.00 -2.71
CA CYS A 8 -0.49 -12.19 -4.15
C CYS A 8 -1.14 -10.95 -4.78
N LEU A 9 -0.44 -10.30 -5.71
CA LEU A 9 -0.98 -9.10 -6.38
C LEU A 9 -2.08 -9.43 -7.40
N ILE A 10 -2.15 -10.68 -7.86
CA ILE A 10 -3.13 -11.12 -8.87
C ILE A 10 -4.48 -11.44 -8.20
N SER A 11 -4.46 -12.14 -7.06
CA SER A 11 -5.67 -12.57 -6.33
C SER A 11 -5.94 -11.77 -5.04
N GLN A 12 -5.04 -10.87 -4.64
CA GLN A 12 -5.12 -10.08 -3.39
C GLN A 12 -5.22 -10.93 -2.11
N ILE A 13 -4.88 -12.22 -2.16
CA ILE A 13 -4.87 -13.12 -1.01
C ILE A 13 -3.53 -13.08 -0.28
N THR A 14 -3.56 -13.32 1.03
CA THR A 14 -2.34 -13.48 1.82
C THR A 14 -1.81 -14.91 1.70
N ILE A 15 -0.54 -15.05 1.30
CA ILE A 15 0.17 -16.33 1.28
C ILE A 15 0.85 -16.50 2.64
N SER A 16 0.47 -17.56 3.36
CA SER A 16 0.88 -17.82 4.75
C SER A 16 2.38 -17.98 4.95
N THR A 17 3.12 -18.36 3.91
CA THR A 17 4.56 -18.64 3.99
C THR A 17 5.28 -18.09 2.75
N THR A 18 6.27 -17.23 2.98
CA THR A 18 7.11 -16.58 1.97
C THR A 18 8.15 -17.51 1.32
N LYS A 19 7.95 -18.82 1.37
CA LYS A 19 8.87 -19.79 0.75
C LYS A 19 8.65 -19.80 -0.76
N LYS A 20 9.73 -19.72 -1.54
CA LYS A 20 9.69 -19.75 -3.02
C LYS A 20 8.80 -20.87 -3.58
N GLY A 21 8.93 -22.09 -3.08
CA GLY A 21 8.10 -23.23 -3.52
C GLY A 21 6.59 -23.02 -3.30
N ASN A 22 6.20 -22.32 -2.23
CA ASN A 22 4.79 -22.03 -1.95
C ASN A 22 4.26 -20.94 -2.88
N LEU A 23 5.09 -19.96 -3.24
CA LEU A 23 4.74 -18.93 -4.22
C LEU A 23 4.58 -19.53 -5.62
N GLU A 24 5.52 -20.40 -6.02
CA GLU A 24 5.46 -21.08 -7.31
C GLU A 24 4.25 -22.00 -7.41
N ARG A 25 3.98 -22.79 -6.36
CA ARG A 25 2.78 -23.63 -6.29
C ARG A 25 1.53 -22.78 -6.40
N HIS A 26 1.40 -21.73 -5.59
CA HIS A 26 0.24 -20.83 -5.62
C HIS A 26 0.02 -20.25 -7.02
N PHE A 27 1.07 -19.74 -7.66
CA PHE A 27 0.97 -19.22 -9.02
C PHE A 27 0.52 -20.31 -10.01
N ARG A 28 1.16 -21.48 -10.00
CA ARG A 28 0.83 -22.57 -10.93
C ARG A 28 -0.58 -23.14 -10.72
N THR A 29 -1.06 -23.23 -9.49
CA THR A 29 -2.38 -23.83 -9.19
C THR A 29 -3.52 -22.83 -9.26
N THR A 30 -3.33 -21.61 -8.74
CA THR A 30 -4.38 -20.59 -8.66
C THR A 30 -4.41 -19.69 -9.91
N HIS A 31 -3.27 -19.54 -10.58
CA HIS A 31 -3.10 -18.68 -11.75
C HIS A 31 -2.59 -19.46 -12.97
N SER A 32 -3.05 -20.71 -13.12
CA SER A 32 -2.60 -21.63 -14.19
C SER A 32 -2.79 -21.09 -15.61
N LYS A 33 -3.84 -20.29 -15.84
CA LYS A 33 -4.14 -19.68 -17.14
C LYS A 33 -3.56 -18.27 -17.31
N PHE A 34 -2.89 -17.73 -16.30
CA PHE A 34 -2.48 -16.32 -16.32
C PHE A 34 -1.50 -15.99 -17.44
N ASP A 35 -0.57 -16.89 -17.76
CA ASP A 35 0.36 -16.68 -18.88
C ASP A 35 -0.28 -16.94 -20.26
N ILE A 36 -1.49 -17.52 -20.29
CA ILE A 36 -2.31 -17.67 -21.50
C ILE A 36 -3.13 -16.40 -21.72
N ASP A 37 -3.83 -15.94 -20.69
CA ASP A 37 -4.71 -14.77 -20.75
C ASP A 37 -3.91 -13.46 -20.80
N VAL A 38 -2.74 -13.44 -20.18
CA VAL A 38 -1.86 -12.27 -20.01
C VAL A 38 -0.42 -12.66 -20.36
N PRO A 39 -0.13 -12.87 -21.66
CA PRO A 39 1.13 -13.47 -22.07
C PRO A 39 2.34 -12.63 -21.66
N PRO A 40 3.47 -13.27 -21.34
CA PRO A 40 4.69 -12.57 -20.97
C PRO A 40 5.16 -11.66 -22.11
N LYS A 41 5.80 -10.54 -21.74
CA LYS A 41 6.37 -9.54 -22.66
C LYS A 41 5.37 -8.83 -23.59
N THR A 42 4.06 -8.93 -23.30
CA THR A 42 3.04 -8.17 -24.02
C THR A 42 2.75 -6.82 -23.37
N GLU A 43 2.26 -5.87 -24.17
CA GLU A 43 1.75 -4.58 -23.67
C GLU A 43 0.55 -4.79 -22.74
N VAL A 44 -0.28 -5.80 -23.00
CA VAL A 44 -1.41 -6.19 -22.13
C VAL A 44 -0.92 -6.47 -20.70
N ARG A 45 0.19 -7.20 -20.57
CA ARG A 45 0.77 -7.49 -19.25
C ARG A 45 1.32 -6.27 -18.55
N LYS A 46 1.97 -5.37 -19.28
CA LYS A 46 2.45 -4.09 -18.72
C LYS A 46 1.29 -3.26 -18.19
N ASN A 47 0.25 -3.10 -19.00
CA ASN A 47 -0.95 -2.33 -18.63
C ASN A 47 -1.65 -2.93 -17.41
N GLN A 48 -1.77 -4.25 -17.32
CA GLN A 48 -2.36 -4.91 -16.16
C GLN A 48 -1.53 -4.73 -14.90
N LEU A 49 -0.20 -4.80 -15.01
CA LEU A 49 0.71 -4.59 -13.88
C LEU A 49 0.64 -3.15 -13.36
N GLU A 50 0.60 -2.16 -14.25
CA GLU A 50 0.40 -0.76 -13.88
C GLU A 50 -0.97 -0.54 -13.23
N LYS A 51 -2.04 -1.13 -13.78
CA LYS A 51 -3.38 -1.08 -13.16
C LYS A 51 -3.35 -1.62 -11.73
N VAL A 52 -2.75 -2.79 -11.51
CA VAL A 52 -2.69 -3.41 -10.17
C VAL A 52 -1.88 -2.56 -9.19
N LYS A 53 -0.76 -1.97 -9.61
CA LYS A 53 0.02 -1.04 -8.78
C LYS A 53 -0.82 0.17 -8.37
N LEU A 54 -1.47 0.82 -9.33
CA LEU A 54 -2.30 2.00 -9.06
C LEU A 54 -3.44 1.70 -8.09
N GLU A 55 -4.09 0.55 -8.22
CA GLU A 55 -5.14 0.15 -7.28
C GLU A 55 -4.62 -0.07 -5.86
N ILE A 56 -3.43 -0.68 -5.72
CA ILE A 56 -2.81 -0.88 -4.40
C ILE A 56 -2.41 0.46 -3.79
N ASP A 57 -1.84 1.37 -4.57
CA ASP A 57 -1.46 2.69 -4.09
C ASP A 57 -2.70 3.46 -3.61
N LYS A 58 -3.80 3.40 -4.36
CA LYS A 58 -5.10 3.97 -3.92
C LYS A 58 -5.56 3.36 -2.60
N GLN A 59 -5.52 2.04 -2.46
CA GLN A 59 -5.91 1.36 -1.21
C GLN A 59 -5.04 1.81 -0.03
N GLN A 60 -3.73 1.89 -0.20
CA GLN A 60 -2.81 2.35 0.86
C GLN A 60 -3.02 3.83 1.21
N LEU A 61 -3.36 4.65 0.22
CA LEU A 61 -3.62 6.06 0.37
C LEU A 61 -4.80 6.34 1.30
N ILE A 62 -5.83 5.48 1.27
CA ILE A 62 -7.00 5.56 2.17
C ILE A 62 -6.57 5.50 3.64
N PHE A 63 -5.61 4.65 3.98
CA PHE A 63 -5.13 4.49 5.35
C PHE A 63 -4.09 5.54 5.75
N THR A 64 -3.25 5.98 4.82
CA THR A 64 -2.14 6.91 5.11
C THR A 64 -2.56 8.38 5.13
N LYS A 65 -3.50 8.79 4.27
CA LYS A 65 -3.98 10.19 4.20
C LYS A 65 -4.53 10.71 5.54
N PRO A 66 -5.43 9.99 6.24
CA PRO A 66 -5.98 10.46 7.51
C PRO A 66 -4.89 10.64 8.58
N VAL A 67 -3.97 9.68 8.67
CA VAL A 67 -2.84 9.73 9.62
C VAL A 67 -1.95 10.94 9.34
N LEU A 68 -1.65 11.21 8.07
CA LEU A 68 -0.85 12.37 7.68
C LEU A 68 -1.56 13.68 8.05
N LYS A 69 -2.85 13.82 7.72
CA LYS A 69 -3.65 15.00 8.06
C LYS A 69 -3.68 15.25 9.57
N SER A 70 -3.91 14.20 10.36
CA SER A 70 -3.91 14.27 11.82
C SER A 70 -2.55 14.77 12.36
N LYS A 71 -1.44 14.19 11.90
CA LYS A 71 -0.09 14.62 12.30
C LYS A 71 0.17 16.10 12.00
N VAL A 72 -0.20 16.55 10.80
CA VAL A 72 -0.03 17.96 10.40
C VAL A 72 -0.87 18.88 11.26
N ALA A 73 -2.14 18.53 11.53
CA ALA A 73 -3.01 19.30 12.41
C ALA A 73 -2.44 19.39 13.83
N THR A 74 -1.94 18.28 14.40
CA THR A 74 -1.28 18.28 15.72
C THR A 74 -0.08 19.21 15.74
N ILE A 75 0.81 19.14 14.75
CA ILE A 75 2.00 20.02 14.66
C ILE A 75 1.57 21.49 14.59
N ALA A 76 0.57 21.82 13.79
CA ALA A 76 0.04 23.18 13.68
C ALA A 76 -0.52 23.69 15.02
N SER A 77 -1.35 22.89 15.69
CA SER A 77 -1.89 23.23 17.02
C SER A 77 -0.80 23.48 18.06
N PHE A 78 0.24 22.63 18.11
CA PHE A 78 1.38 22.84 19.01
C PHE A 78 2.12 24.15 18.72
N ARG A 79 2.33 24.49 17.46
CA ARG A 79 2.96 25.77 17.08
C ARG A 79 2.12 26.97 17.54
N ILE A 80 0.80 26.91 17.35
CA ILE A 80 -0.11 27.97 17.80
C ILE A 80 -0.06 28.12 19.32
N ILE A 81 -0.17 27.01 20.06
CA ILE A 81 -0.12 27.03 21.53
C ILE A 81 1.23 27.58 22.02
N HIS A 82 2.35 27.20 21.39
CA HIS A 82 3.67 27.72 21.75
C HIS A 82 3.78 29.23 21.58
N VAL A 83 3.25 29.77 20.48
CA VAL A 83 3.21 31.22 20.24
C VAL A 83 2.30 31.92 21.25
N LEU A 84 1.13 31.36 21.55
CA LEU A 84 0.23 31.90 22.57
C LEU A 84 0.88 31.88 23.96
N ALA A 85 1.54 30.79 24.35
CA ALA A 85 2.22 30.66 25.63
C ALA A 85 3.38 31.66 25.77
N LYS A 86 4.17 31.86 24.71
CA LYS A 86 5.24 32.87 24.70
C LYS A 86 4.73 34.30 24.80
N ASN A 87 3.57 34.59 24.22
CA ASN A 87 3.01 35.94 24.16
C ASN A 87 2.00 36.22 25.30
N LYS A 88 1.65 35.23 26.11
CA LYS A 88 0.90 35.47 27.34
C LYS A 88 1.80 36.23 28.32
N LYS A 89 1.55 37.53 28.46
CA LYS A 89 1.93 38.28 29.66
C LYS A 89 1.29 37.57 30.86
N SER A 90 2.08 37.33 31.92
CA SER A 90 1.49 36.98 33.21
C SER A 90 0.51 38.08 33.59
N PHE A 91 -0.71 37.68 33.95
CA PHE A 91 -1.56 38.56 34.75
C PHE A 91 -0.91 38.76 36.13
#